data_AF-A0A7L4TRL4-F1
#
_entry.id   AF-A0A7L4TRL4-F1
#
_cell.length_a   1.000
_cell.length_b   1.000
_cell.length_c   1.000
_cell.angle_alpha   90.00
_cell.angle_beta   90.00
_cell.angle_gamma   90.00
#
_symmetry.space_group_name_H-M   'P 1'
#
loop_
_entity.id
_entity.type
_entity.pdbx_description
1 polymer ?
#
loop_
_entity_poly.entity_id
_entity_poly.type
_entity_poly.pdbx_seq_one_letter_code
_entity_poly.pdbx_strand_id
1 'polypeptide(L)'
;MTIISNISTALTSTLKDSDLQGITTEFSEIFLDTFLAEGVLKDIPIINSIISIGKASAKVSDALFIKKVLYFLTQLSDVSADDREKVINEIDDSKKYRIKIGEKLLYILDKCDDHEKAELVGILFKSFLQNQIDYGDFLLCNLVIEKCMINDLEAFVLDEVIDYNIEEYSEYLNWGLVNFAPYNIEIQRKNNYKSEPEFELRGSDLTLTTSNAGNTIRFVLKKHVTDKVLGEDLCDLPSRDIGNYIDKIIGKYKEVFNYNILWQVRMIIVAQLCRNTKIDDDEFNEFASKIVEEGTGNAPHYEKFIDKYQTRMDIEKITFNIERWRQFYRNQFKPRL
;
A
#
# COMPACT_ATOMS: atom_id res chain seq x y z
N MET A 1 -17.35 -23.27 26.28
CA MET A 1 -16.80 -22.18 25.44
C MET A 1 -15.36 -22.55 25.13
N THR A 2 -14.96 -22.61 23.86
CA THR A 2 -13.56 -22.96 23.49
C THR A 2 -12.63 -21.78 23.76
N ILE A 3 -11.33 -22.02 23.86
CA ILE A 3 -10.31 -20.97 24.01
C ILE A 3 -10.47 -19.91 22.91
N ILE A 4 -10.61 -20.36 21.65
CA ILE A 4 -10.78 -19.48 20.48
C ILE A 4 -12.05 -18.63 20.60
N SER A 5 -13.17 -19.20 21.09
CA SER A 5 -14.41 -18.47 21.29
C SER A 5 -14.25 -17.33 22.30
N ASN A 6 -13.48 -17.53 23.38
CA ASN A 6 -13.25 -16.48 24.38
C ASN A 6 -12.41 -15.33 23.81
N ILE A 7 -11.30 -15.64 23.12
CA ILE A 7 -10.45 -14.63 22.48
C ILE A 7 -11.25 -13.87 21.42
N SER A 8 -12.03 -14.57 20.60
CA SER A 8 -12.88 -13.97 19.58
C SER A 8 -13.87 -12.97 20.18
N THR A 9 -14.58 -13.35 21.25
CA THR A 9 -15.50 -12.44 21.96
C THR A 9 -14.75 -11.23 22.55
N ALA A 10 -13.56 -11.43 23.12
CA ALA A 10 -12.77 -10.34 23.67
C ALA A 10 -12.27 -9.36 22.59
N LEU A 11 -11.88 -9.88 21.42
CA LEU A 11 -11.51 -9.05 20.27
C LEU A 11 -12.72 -8.24 19.78
N THR A 12 -13.87 -8.88 19.58
CA THR A 12 -15.10 -8.18 19.18
C THR A 12 -15.52 -7.13 20.20
N SER A 13 -15.39 -7.42 21.50
CA SER A 13 -15.66 -6.43 22.56
C SER A 13 -14.72 -5.24 22.47
N THR A 14 -13.41 -5.49 22.29
CA THR A 14 -12.40 -4.43 22.14
C THR A 14 -12.68 -3.57 20.92
N LEU A 15 -13.06 -4.20 19.79
CA LEU A 15 -13.36 -3.50 18.54
C LEU A 15 -14.57 -2.56 18.64
N LYS A 16 -15.52 -2.85 19.53
CA LYS A 16 -16.72 -2.02 19.76
C LYS A 16 -16.54 -1.00 20.87
N ASP A 17 -15.41 -1.03 21.57
CA ASP A 17 -15.16 -0.17 22.70
C ASP A 17 -14.88 1.28 22.24
N SER A 18 -15.44 2.25 22.97
CA SER A 18 -15.17 3.68 22.78
C SER A 18 -13.74 4.05 23.14
N ASP A 19 -13.13 3.34 24.09
CA ASP A 19 -11.81 3.66 24.64
C ASP A 19 -10.66 3.23 23.71
N LEU A 20 -10.97 2.63 22.56
CA LEU A 20 -9.99 2.33 21.51
C LEU A 20 -9.24 3.58 21.04
N GLN A 21 -9.83 4.78 21.18
CA GLN A 21 -9.16 6.05 20.90
C GLN A 21 -7.96 6.29 21.83
N GLY A 22 -8.09 5.92 23.11
CA GLY A 22 -7.01 6.03 24.11
C GLY A 22 -5.80 5.16 23.76
N ILE A 23 -6.03 4.03 23.07
CA ILE A 23 -4.97 3.14 22.56
C ILE A 23 -4.08 3.86 21.53
N THR A 24 -4.48 4.97 20.93
CA THR A 24 -3.64 5.63 19.91
C THR A 24 -2.93 6.88 20.34
N THR A 25 -3.50 7.61 21.31
CA THR A 25 -2.85 8.79 21.87
C THR A 25 -1.61 8.45 22.70
N GLU A 26 -1.55 7.22 23.23
CA GLU A 26 -0.45 6.79 24.10
C GLU A 26 0.59 5.92 23.37
N PHE A 27 0.20 5.26 22.27
CA PHE A 27 0.99 4.18 21.68
C PHE A 27 1.58 4.54 20.31
N SER A 28 2.63 5.38 20.31
CA SER A 28 3.57 5.39 19.18
C SER A 28 4.38 4.09 19.15
N GLU A 29 4.91 3.71 17.98
CA GLU A 29 5.73 2.51 17.78
C GLU A 29 6.82 2.33 18.85
N ILE A 30 7.48 3.43 19.20
CA ILE A 30 8.59 3.49 20.16
C ILE A 30 8.13 3.11 21.58
N PHE A 31 6.87 3.40 21.93
CA PHE A 31 6.34 3.16 23.27
C PHE A 31 5.58 1.83 23.39
N LEU A 32 5.06 1.27 22.30
CA LEU A 32 4.31 0.00 22.32
C LEU A 32 5.11 -1.14 22.98
N ASP A 33 6.37 -1.31 22.59
CA ASP A 33 7.24 -2.36 23.15
C ASP A 33 7.52 -2.13 24.65
N THR A 34 7.57 -0.86 25.08
CA THR A 34 7.76 -0.49 26.49
C THR A 34 6.50 -0.80 27.31
N PHE A 35 5.32 -0.39 26.84
CA PHE A 35 4.05 -0.68 27.51
C PHE A 35 3.72 -2.16 27.58
N LEU A 36 4.16 -2.94 26.58
CA LEU A 36 4.11 -4.40 26.61
C LEU A 36 4.94 -4.97 27.76
N ALA A 37 6.16 -4.49 27.94
CA ALA A 37 7.05 -4.93 29.01
C ALA A 37 6.53 -4.52 30.40
N GLU A 38 5.95 -3.32 30.52
CA GLU A 38 5.42 -2.79 31.77
C GLU A 38 4.03 -3.36 32.14
N GLY A 39 3.39 -4.07 31.21
CA GLY A 39 2.10 -4.73 31.44
C GLY A 39 0.91 -3.77 31.53
N VAL A 40 1.08 -2.53 31.10
CA VAL A 40 0.04 -1.48 31.05
C VAL A 40 -1.12 -1.90 30.14
N LEU A 41 -0.83 -2.66 29.08
CA LEU A 41 -1.80 -3.09 28.08
C LEU A 41 -2.77 -4.20 28.55
N LYS A 42 -2.66 -4.65 29.80
CA LYS A 42 -3.54 -5.67 30.39
C LYS A 42 -4.99 -5.21 30.55
N ASP A 43 -5.25 -3.91 30.50
CA ASP A 43 -6.61 -3.37 30.62
C ASP A 43 -7.40 -3.54 29.31
N ILE A 44 -6.72 -3.81 28.19
CA ILE A 44 -7.38 -4.11 26.92
C ILE A 44 -7.94 -5.55 26.97
N PRO A 45 -9.26 -5.77 26.75
CA PRO A 45 -9.90 -7.07 26.95
C PRO A 45 -9.26 -8.23 26.16
N ILE A 46 -8.92 -8.00 24.89
CA ILE A 46 -8.25 -9.01 24.06
C ILE A 46 -6.85 -9.37 24.58
N ILE A 47 -6.07 -8.38 25.03
CA ILE A 47 -4.71 -8.59 25.54
C ILE A 47 -4.77 -9.39 26.86
N ASN A 48 -5.68 -9.01 27.77
CA ASN A 48 -5.90 -9.75 29.00
C ASN A 48 -6.31 -11.21 28.75
N SER A 49 -7.14 -11.43 27.72
CA SER A 49 -7.60 -12.77 27.33
C SER A 49 -6.44 -13.64 26.85
N ILE A 50 -5.59 -13.09 25.97
CA ILE A 50 -4.38 -13.79 25.47
C ILE A 50 -3.43 -14.13 26.63
N ILE A 51 -3.09 -13.15 27.47
CA ILE A 51 -2.20 -13.34 28.63
C ILE A 51 -2.77 -14.37 29.59
N SER A 52 -4.07 -14.34 29.85
CA SER A 52 -4.72 -15.26 30.79
C SER A 52 -4.68 -16.71 30.33
N ILE A 53 -4.65 -16.96 29.02
CA ILE A 53 -4.46 -18.30 28.45
C ILE A 53 -2.99 -18.72 28.54
N GLY A 54 -2.06 -17.78 28.36
CA GLY A 54 -0.62 -17.99 28.44
C GLY A 54 -0.05 -18.27 29.85
N LYS A 55 -0.88 -18.21 30.91
CA LYS A 55 -0.48 -18.35 32.33
C LYS A 55 0.25 -19.65 32.71
N ALA A 56 0.42 -20.61 31.80
CA ALA A 56 1.23 -21.82 32.00
C ALA A 56 2.71 -21.67 31.52
N SER A 57 3.01 -20.72 30.64
CA SER A 57 4.37 -20.39 30.16
C SER A 57 4.27 -19.21 29.19
N ALA A 58 4.91 -18.07 29.47
CA ALA A 58 4.97 -16.98 28.51
C ALA A 58 5.75 -17.43 27.26
N LYS A 59 5.10 -17.41 26.09
CA LYS A 59 5.73 -17.79 24.81
C LYS A 59 6.06 -16.56 23.98
N VAL A 60 7.16 -16.62 23.24
CA VAL A 60 7.53 -15.59 22.25
C VAL A 60 6.38 -15.40 21.24
N SER A 61 5.70 -16.48 20.84
CA SER A 61 4.53 -16.42 19.95
C SER A 61 3.41 -15.53 20.49
N ASP A 62 3.17 -15.54 21.81
CA ASP A 62 2.08 -14.78 22.41
C ASP A 62 2.42 -13.28 22.39
N ALA A 63 3.68 -12.94 22.69
CA ALA A 63 4.17 -11.56 22.62
C ALA A 63 4.14 -11.02 21.18
N LEU A 64 4.59 -11.81 20.20
CA LEU A 64 4.53 -11.43 18.78
C LEU A 64 3.08 -11.26 18.31
N PHE A 65 2.18 -12.16 18.70
CA PHE A 65 0.77 -12.05 18.33
C PHE A 65 0.10 -10.83 18.97
N ILE A 66 0.39 -10.54 20.24
CA ILE A 66 -0.08 -9.32 20.90
C ILE A 66 0.42 -8.07 20.14
N LYS A 67 1.70 -8.03 19.74
CA LYS A 67 2.25 -6.93 18.95
C LYS A 67 1.47 -6.74 17.64
N LYS A 68 1.17 -7.83 16.91
CA LYS A 68 0.33 -7.79 15.70
C LYS A 68 -1.08 -7.23 15.98
N VAL A 69 -1.73 -7.68 17.05
CA VAL A 69 -3.07 -7.18 17.44
C VAL A 69 -3.04 -5.69 17.73
N LEU A 70 -2.01 -5.19 18.41
CA LEU A 70 -1.91 -3.77 18.76
C LEU A 70 -1.74 -2.89 17.51
N TYR A 71 -0.83 -3.23 16.59
CA TYR A 71 -0.66 -2.49 15.33
C TYR A 71 -1.92 -2.52 14.47
N PHE A 72 -2.70 -3.60 14.52
CA PHE A 72 -4.00 -3.65 13.87
C PHE A 72 -5.01 -2.70 14.53
N LEU A 73 -5.10 -2.69 15.86
CA LEU A 73 -6.08 -1.87 16.59
C LEU A 73 -5.79 -0.37 16.48
N THR A 74 -4.52 0.05 16.43
CA THR A 74 -4.16 1.47 16.32
C THR A 74 -4.71 2.11 15.03
N GLN A 75 -4.84 1.33 13.96
CA GLN A 75 -5.38 1.84 12.70
C GLN A 75 -6.88 2.15 12.74
N LEU A 76 -7.61 1.72 13.78
CA LEU A 76 -9.07 1.85 13.85
C LEU A 76 -9.54 2.99 14.76
N SER A 77 -8.61 3.69 15.39
CA SER A 77 -8.89 4.71 16.42
C SER A 77 -9.75 5.88 15.95
N ASP A 78 -9.59 6.30 14.71
CA ASP A 78 -10.33 7.40 14.10
C ASP A 78 -11.68 6.96 13.51
N VAL A 79 -12.04 5.68 13.65
CA VAL A 79 -13.39 5.18 13.36
C VAL A 79 -14.22 5.19 14.64
N SER A 80 -15.39 5.82 14.60
CA SER A 80 -16.28 5.87 15.77
C SER A 80 -16.69 4.47 16.24
N ALA A 81 -16.93 4.30 17.54
CA ALA A 81 -17.37 3.01 18.08
C ALA A 81 -18.71 2.56 17.49
N ASP A 82 -19.63 3.50 17.28
CA ASP A 82 -20.94 3.24 16.68
C ASP A 82 -20.83 2.73 15.24
N ASP A 83 -19.96 3.36 14.42
CA ASP A 83 -19.72 2.92 13.04
C ASP A 83 -19.08 1.54 13.01
N ARG A 84 -18.10 1.29 13.90
CA ARG A 84 -17.46 -0.02 14.07
C ARG A 84 -18.49 -1.09 14.42
N GLU A 85 -19.30 -0.83 15.44
CA GLU A 85 -20.30 -1.77 15.93
C GLU A 85 -21.34 -2.11 14.86
N LYS A 86 -21.85 -1.10 14.16
CA LYS A 86 -22.84 -1.29 13.10
C LYS A 86 -22.35 -2.27 12.04
N VAL A 87 -21.18 -2.00 11.45
CA VAL A 87 -20.64 -2.84 10.36
C VAL A 87 -20.26 -4.24 10.87
N ILE A 88 -19.72 -4.35 12.09
CA ILE A 88 -19.43 -5.64 12.73
C ILE A 88 -20.70 -6.48 12.89
N ASN A 89 -21.79 -5.88 13.39
CA ASN A 89 -23.07 -6.57 13.57
C ASN A 89 -23.67 -7.02 12.24
N GLU A 90 -23.53 -6.23 11.17
CA GLU A 90 -23.98 -6.62 9.82
C GLU A 90 -23.32 -7.91 9.33
N ILE A 91 -22.03 -8.11 9.61
CA ILE A 91 -21.32 -9.36 9.27
C ILE A 91 -21.73 -10.49 10.20
N ASP A 92 -21.73 -10.22 11.51
CA ASP A 92 -21.98 -11.24 12.51
C ASP A 92 -23.40 -11.81 12.43
N ASP A 93 -24.40 -10.98 12.18
CA ASP A 93 -25.81 -11.41 12.11
C ASP A 93 -26.20 -11.95 10.74
N SER A 94 -25.30 -11.85 9.75
CA SER A 94 -25.53 -12.34 8.41
C SER A 94 -25.54 -13.87 8.36
N LYS A 95 -26.59 -14.44 7.76
CA LYS A 95 -26.63 -15.88 7.42
C LYS A 95 -25.65 -16.27 6.30
N LYS A 96 -25.11 -15.28 5.57
CA LYS A 96 -24.15 -15.50 4.48
C LYS A 96 -22.79 -15.93 5.02
N TYR A 97 -22.37 -15.37 6.16
CA TYR A 97 -21.04 -15.58 6.72
C TYR A 97 -21.12 -16.51 7.93
N ARG A 98 -20.39 -17.63 7.87
CA ARG A 98 -20.44 -18.66 8.93
C ARG A 98 -19.50 -18.38 10.10
N ILE A 99 -18.48 -17.55 9.87
CA ILE A 99 -17.44 -17.20 10.84
C ILE A 99 -17.69 -15.76 11.26
N LYS A 100 -17.80 -15.54 12.56
CA LYS A 100 -17.93 -14.20 13.16
C LYS A 100 -16.67 -13.39 12.91
N ILE A 101 -16.81 -12.07 12.82
CA ILE A 101 -15.71 -11.18 12.42
C ILE A 101 -14.51 -11.29 13.37
N GLY A 102 -14.75 -11.38 14.69
CA GLY A 102 -13.69 -11.54 15.68
C GLY A 102 -12.86 -12.80 15.42
N GLU A 103 -13.51 -13.93 15.15
CA GLU A 103 -12.81 -15.18 14.84
C GLU A 103 -12.08 -15.09 13.50
N LYS A 104 -12.69 -14.46 12.48
CA LYS A 104 -12.06 -14.29 11.18
C LYS A 104 -10.80 -13.41 11.26
N LEU A 105 -10.83 -12.34 12.05
CA LEU A 105 -9.68 -11.47 12.28
C LEU A 105 -8.55 -12.19 13.02
N LEU A 106 -8.87 -13.07 13.98
CA LEU A 106 -7.84 -13.91 14.62
C LEU A 106 -7.10 -14.77 13.61
N TYR A 107 -7.80 -15.41 12.66
CA TYR A 107 -7.14 -16.17 11.58
C TYR A 107 -6.25 -15.28 10.71
N ILE A 108 -6.72 -14.08 10.34
CA ILE A 108 -5.95 -13.16 9.48
C ILE A 108 -4.69 -12.67 10.21
N LEU A 109 -4.82 -12.25 11.47
CA LEU A 109 -3.70 -11.74 12.26
C LEU A 109 -2.69 -12.84 12.63
N ASP A 110 -3.15 -14.07 12.86
CA ASP A 110 -2.27 -15.21 13.09
C ASP A 110 -1.38 -15.47 11.87
N LYS A 111 -1.94 -15.32 10.66
CA LYS A 111 -1.26 -15.51 9.38
C LYS A 111 -0.33 -14.37 8.95
N CYS A 112 -0.43 -13.20 9.56
CA CYS A 112 0.54 -12.14 9.31
C CYS A 112 1.93 -12.57 9.81
N ASP A 113 2.95 -12.48 8.95
CA ASP A 113 4.34 -12.81 9.30
C ASP A 113 4.86 -11.92 10.43
N ASP A 114 4.46 -10.64 10.43
CA ASP A 114 4.92 -9.61 11.35
C ASP A 114 3.81 -8.57 11.62
N HIS A 115 4.17 -7.55 12.40
CA HIS A 115 3.28 -6.48 12.80
C HIS A 115 3.07 -5.43 11.70
N GLU A 116 3.99 -5.30 10.73
CA GLU A 116 3.83 -4.39 9.59
C GLU A 116 2.70 -4.89 8.68
N LYS A 117 2.62 -6.20 8.41
CA LYS A 117 1.47 -6.76 7.71
C LYS A 117 0.17 -6.61 8.51
N ALA A 118 0.22 -6.79 9.83
CA ALA A 118 -0.96 -6.62 10.69
C ALA A 118 -1.48 -5.16 10.69
N GLU A 119 -0.58 -4.19 10.57
CA GLU A 119 -0.92 -2.79 10.35
C GLU A 119 -1.69 -2.59 9.03
N LEU A 120 -1.20 -3.17 7.93
CA LEU A 120 -1.90 -3.10 6.63
C LEU A 120 -3.30 -3.75 6.67
N VAL A 121 -3.44 -4.87 7.40
CA VAL A 121 -4.75 -5.48 7.68
C VAL A 121 -5.67 -4.50 8.41
N GLY A 122 -5.14 -3.73 9.37
CA GLY A 122 -5.87 -2.70 10.10
C GLY A 122 -6.39 -1.60 9.19
N ILE A 123 -5.54 -1.12 8.27
CA ILE A 123 -5.92 -0.10 7.28
C ILE A 123 -7.00 -0.62 6.31
N LEU A 124 -6.87 -1.85 5.82
CA LEU A 124 -7.92 -2.49 5.01
C LEU A 124 -9.23 -2.65 5.79
N PHE A 125 -9.15 -3.07 7.05
CA PHE A 125 -10.33 -3.24 7.89
C PHE A 125 -11.02 -1.90 8.16
N LYS A 126 -10.26 -0.83 8.39
CA LYS A 126 -10.77 0.54 8.47
C LYS A 126 -11.53 0.93 7.20
N SER A 127 -10.95 0.73 6.02
CA SER A 127 -11.64 1.04 4.75
C SER A 127 -12.93 0.23 4.59
N PHE A 128 -12.94 -1.03 5.05
CA PHE A 128 -14.16 -1.84 5.09
C PHE A 128 -15.21 -1.27 6.07
N LEU A 129 -14.82 -0.91 7.29
CA LEU A 129 -15.71 -0.28 8.28
C LEU A 129 -16.29 1.06 7.78
N GLN A 130 -15.53 1.78 6.95
CA GLN A 130 -15.96 3.03 6.31
C GLN A 130 -16.76 2.80 5.01
N ASN A 131 -17.09 1.55 4.66
CA ASN A 131 -17.79 1.17 3.44
C ASN A 131 -17.10 1.62 2.14
N GLN A 132 -15.77 1.80 2.16
CA GLN A 132 -14.97 2.12 0.98
C GLN A 132 -14.65 0.88 0.14
N ILE A 133 -14.61 -0.29 0.78
CA ILE A 133 -14.46 -1.61 0.16
C ILE A 133 -15.48 -2.57 0.78
N ASP A 134 -15.88 -3.61 0.03
CA ASP A 134 -16.79 -4.60 0.59
C ASP A 134 -16.07 -5.70 1.39
N TYR A 135 -16.83 -6.55 2.09
CA TYR A 135 -16.23 -7.62 2.90
C TYR A 135 -15.48 -8.67 2.05
N GLY A 136 -15.93 -8.93 0.82
CA GLY A 136 -15.24 -9.83 -0.10
C GLY A 136 -13.89 -9.27 -0.54
N ASP A 137 -13.85 -7.98 -0.87
CA ASP A 137 -12.62 -7.24 -1.17
C ASP A 137 -11.66 -7.24 0.01
N PHE A 138 -12.16 -6.96 1.23
CA PHE A 138 -11.37 -7.07 2.46
C PHE A 138 -10.72 -8.46 2.58
N LEU A 139 -11.50 -9.53 2.45
CA LEU A 139 -10.97 -10.90 2.56
C LEU A 139 -9.96 -11.24 1.45
N LEU A 140 -10.22 -10.81 0.22
CA LEU A 140 -9.33 -11.07 -0.92
C LEU A 140 -8.01 -10.30 -0.79
N CYS A 141 -8.04 -9.04 -0.36
CA CYS A 141 -6.84 -8.24 -0.13
C CYS A 141 -5.97 -8.85 0.97
N ASN A 142 -6.56 -9.31 2.08
CA ASN A 142 -5.82 -9.98 3.14
C ASN A 142 -5.10 -11.26 2.67
N LEU A 143 -5.72 -12.04 1.76
CA LEU A 143 -5.08 -13.21 1.17
C LEU A 143 -3.85 -12.84 0.34
N VAL A 144 -3.88 -11.71 -0.35
CA VAL A 144 -2.75 -11.21 -1.15
C VAL A 144 -1.64 -10.66 -0.24
N ILE A 145 -1.99 -9.89 0.80
CA ILE A 145 -1.03 -9.36 1.78
C ILE A 145 -0.33 -10.50 2.54
N GLU A 146 -1.06 -11.54 2.93
CA GLU A 146 -0.47 -12.74 3.56
C GLU A 146 0.69 -13.28 2.73
N LYS A 147 0.50 -13.43 1.41
CA LYS A 147 1.47 -14.06 0.50
C LYS A 147 2.63 -13.17 0.09
N CYS A 148 2.40 -11.87 -0.03
CA CYS A 148 3.35 -10.94 -0.62
C CYS A 148 4.44 -10.52 0.38
N MET A 149 5.67 -10.33 -0.08
CA MET A 149 6.70 -9.70 0.74
C MET A 149 6.39 -8.20 0.90
N ILE A 150 6.56 -7.65 2.10
CA ILE A 150 6.14 -6.28 2.42
C ILE A 150 6.80 -5.25 1.48
N ASN A 151 8.10 -5.39 1.20
CA ASN A 151 8.84 -4.48 0.33
C ASN A 151 8.30 -4.47 -1.12
N ASP A 152 7.93 -5.64 -1.63
CA ASP A 152 7.39 -5.77 -2.99
C ASP A 152 5.95 -5.27 -3.06
N LEU A 153 5.17 -5.47 -1.99
CA LEU A 153 3.84 -4.90 -1.85
C LEU A 153 3.90 -3.37 -1.86
N GLU A 154 4.83 -2.77 -1.10
CA GLU A 154 5.04 -1.33 -1.07
C GLU A 154 5.47 -0.78 -2.44
N ALA A 155 6.44 -1.44 -3.10
CA ALA A 155 6.86 -1.08 -4.46
C ALA A 155 5.67 -1.14 -5.44
N PHE A 156 4.86 -2.21 -5.38
CA PHE A 156 3.65 -2.36 -6.17
C PHE A 156 2.61 -1.28 -5.85
N VAL A 157 2.42 -0.90 -4.59
CA VAL A 157 1.47 0.15 -4.21
C VAL A 157 1.91 1.51 -4.77
N LEU A 158 3.21 1.80 -4.75
CA LEU A 158 3.75 3.08 -5.24
C LEU A 158 3.81 3.17 -6.76
N ASP A 159 3.91 2.05 -7.46
CA ASP A 159 3.93 2.00 -8.92
C ASP A 159 2.63 2.55 -9.56
N GLU A 160 2.80 3.33 -10.63
CA GLU A 160 1.71 3.90 -11.45
C GLU A 160 1.66 3.29 -12.86
N VAL A 161 2.66 2.47 -13.24
CA VAL A 161 2.79 1.88 -14.57
C VAL A 161 2.04 0.55 -14.62
N ILE A 162 1.31 0.28 -15.72
CA ILE A 162 0.36 -0.85 -15.82
C ILE A 162 0.92 -1.99 -16.70
N ASP A 163 2.08 -1.82 -17.32
CA ASP A 163 2.62 -2.80 -18.25
C ASP A 163 3.44 -3.86 -17.52
N TYR A 164 2.73 -4.81 -16.92
CA TYR A 164 3.33 -5.99 -16.31
C TYR A 164 3.55 -7.05 -17.38
N ASN A 165 4.81 -7.35 -17.68
CA ASN A 165 5.17 -8.54 -18.46
C ASN A 165 5.40 -9.73 -17.51
N ILE A 166 5.24 -10.94 -18.02
CA ILE A 166 5.31 -12.15 -17.17
C ILE A 166 6.73 -12.45 -16.72
N GLU A 167 7.73 -12.14 -17.55
CA GLU A 167 9.13 -12.46 -17.26
C GLU A 167 9.63 -11.69 -16.03
N GLU A 168 9.23 -10.43 -15.89
CA GLU A 168 9.64 -9.55 -14.79
C GLU A 168 8.69 -9.59 -13.59
N TYR A 169 7.40 -9.91 -13.78
CA TYR A 169 6.37 -9.77 -12.74
C TYR A 169 5.65 -11.08 -12.40
N SER A 170 6.33 -12.22 -12.58
CA SER A 170 5.79 -13.55 -12.27
C SER A 170 5.38 -13.69 -10.79
N GLU A 171 6.12 -13.04 -9.89
CA GLU A 171 5.88 -13.03 -8.45
C GLU A 171 4.60 -12.27 -8.11
N TYR A 172 4.36 -11.12 -8.75
CA TYR A 172 3.13 -10.35 -8.55
C TYR A 172 1.91 -11.14 -9.00
N LEU A 173 2.04 -11.92 -10.07
CA LEU A 173 1.00 -12.84 -10.52
C LEU A 173 0.76 -13.95 -9.49
N ASN A 174 1.83 -14.56 -8.98
CA ASN A 174 1.76 -15.63 -7.97
C ASN A 174 1.10 -15.17 -6.66
N TRP A 175 1.34 -13.92 -6.26
CA TRP A 175 0.71 -13.33 -5.07
C TRP A 175 -0.73 -12.85 -5.30
N GLY A 176 -1.11 -12.65 -6.57
CA GLY A 176 -2.45 -12.18 -6.96
C GLY A 176 -2.58 -10.66 -7.02
N LEU A 177 -1.47 -9.93 -7.07
CA LEU A 177 -1.45 -8.47 -7.29
C LEU A 177 -1.82 -8.11 -8.74
N VAL A 178 -1.44 -8.97 -9.68
CA VAL A 178 -1.77 -8.87 -11.10
C VAL A 178 -2.46 -10.14 -11.58
N ASN A 179 -3.08 -10.08 -12.75
CA ASN A 179 -3.76 -11.20 -13.42
C ASN A 179 -3.46 -11.14 -14.93
N PHE A 180 -3.77 -12.20 -15.66
CA PHE A 180 -3.71 -12.16 -17.11
C PHE A 180 -4.64 -11.07 -17.66
N ALA A 181 -4.10 -10.24 -18.53
CA ALA A 181 -4.91 -9.32 -19.32
C ALA A 181 -5.84 -10.13 -20.24
N PRO A 182 -7.01 -9.58 -20.62
CA PRO A 182 -7.89 -10.22 -21.59
C PRO A 182 -7.12 -10.55 -22.88
N TYR A 183 -7.15 -11.82 -23.27
CA TYR A 183 -6.40 -12.31 -24.41
C TYR A 183 -7.21 -12.15 -25.70
N ASN A 184 -6.86 -11.16 -26.52
CA ASN A 184 -7.48 -10.89 -27.80
C ASN A 184 -6.47 -11.15 -28.93
N ILE A 185 -6.52 -12.34 -29.53
CA ILE A 185 -5.72 -12.63 -30.72
C ILE A 185 -6.46 -12.09 -31.95
N GLU A 186 -5.79 -11.22 -32.69
CA GLU A 186 -6.26 -10.73 -33.98
C GLU A 186 -5.29 -11.13 -35.09
N ILE A 187 -5.82 -11.63 -36.20
CA ILE A 187 -5.05 -11.81 -37.43
C ILE A 187 -5.20 -10.53 -38.24
N GLN A 188 -4.10 -9.78 -38.38
CA GLN A 188 -4.08 -8.56 -39.18
C GLN A 188 -3.20 -8.75 -40.42
N ARG A 189 -3.63 -8.22 -41.57
CA ARG A 189 -2.79 -8.20 -42.76
C ARG A 189 -1.64 -7.23 -42.53
N LYS A 190 -0.40 -7.67 -42.75
CA LYS A 190 0.77 -6.80 -42.68
C LYS A 190 0.64 -5.71 -43.74
N ASN A 191 0.87 -4.46 -43.33
CA ASN A 191 0.86 -3.33 -44.25
C ASN A 191 2.23 -3.26 -44.98
N ASN A 192 2.42 -4.17 -45.93
CA ASN A 192 3.63 -4.26 -46.75
C ASN A 192 3.31 -4.26 -48.25
N TYR A 193 4.24 -3.75 -49.06
CA TYR A 193 4.11 -3.68 -50.53
C TYR A 193 4.49 -5.01 -51.20
N LYS A 194 4.06 -6.15 -50.65
CA LYS A 194 4.34 -7.48 -51.21
C LYS A 194 3.16 -7.98 -52.06
N SER A 195 3.48 -8.75 -53.10
CA SER A 195 2.51 -9.33 -54.04
C SER A 195 1.62 -10.39 -53.40
N GLU A 196 2.15 -11.14 -52.42
CA GLU A 196 1.39 -12.08 -51.61
C GLU A 196 1.03 -11.45 -50.26
N PRO A 197 -0.24 -11.53 -49.83
CA PRO A 197 -0.67 -10.97 -48.55
C PRO A 197 -0.03 -11.76 -47.41
N GLU A 198 0.77 -11.07 -46.60
CA GLU A 198 1.26 -11.60 -45.34
C GLU A 198 0.34 -11.19 -44.19
N PHE A 199 0.20 -12.07 -43.20
CA PHE A 199 -0.57 -11.82 -41.99
C PHE A 199 0.36 -11.81 -40.77
N GLU A 200 0.03 -11.01 -39.76
CA GLU A 200 0.61 -11.03 -38.43
C GLU A 200 -0.45 -11.36 -37.39
N LEU A 201 -0.02 -12.05 -36.35
CA LEU A 201 -0.80 -12.21 -35.13
C LEU A 201 -0.51 -10.99 -34.25
N ARG A 202 -1.55 -10.24 -33.89
CA ARG A 202 -1.50 -9.22 -32.85
C ARG A 202 -2.16 -9.73 -31.58
N GLY A 203 -1.62 -9.33 -30.43
CA GLY A 203 -2.13 -9.74 -29.12
C GLY A 203 -1.80 -11.19 -28.77
N SER A 204 -0.79 -11.79 -29.42
CA SER A 204 -0.26 -13.11 -29.05
C SER A 204 0.49 -13.10 -27.72
N ASP A 205 0.96 -11.93 -27.30
CA ASP A 205 1.78 -11.79 -26.11
C ASP A 205 0.92 -11.90 -24.86
N LEU A 206 1.27 -12.84 -24.00
CA LEU A 206 0.62 -13.00 -22.70
C LEU A 206 1.06 -11.79 -21.85
N THR A 207 0.12 -10.89 -21.58
CA THR A 207 0.36 -9.67 -20.79
C THR A 207 -0.37 -9.76 -19.47
N LEU A 208 0.11 -9.04 -18.46
CA LEU A 208 -0.52 -8.97 -17.16
C LEU A 208 -1.15 -7.59 -16.98
N THR A 209 -2.22 -7.54 -16.20
CA THR A 209 -2.92 -6.32 -15.77
C THR A 209 -3.15 -6.40 -14.27
N THR A 210 -3.33 -5.26 -13.61
CA THR A 210 -3.62 -5.23 -12.18
C THR A 210 -4.90 -6.01 -11.86
N SER A 211 -4.86 -6.87 -10.84
CA SER A 211 -6.02 -7.62 -10.41
C SER A 211 -7.01 -6.71 -9.65
N ASN A 212 -8.24 -7.17 -9.40
CA ASN A 212 -9.18 -6.43 -8.54
C ASN A 212 -8.59 -6.21 -7.15
N ALA A 213 -7.98 -7.24 -6.56
CA ALA A 213 -7.31 -7.13 -5.26
C ALA A 213 -6.14 -6.14 -5.31
N GLY A 214 -5.33 -6.18 -6.37
CA GLY A 214 -4.23 -5.25 -6.58
C GLY A 214 -4.70 -3.79 -6.68
N ASN A 215 -5.80 -3.55 -7.40
CA ASN A 215 -6.41 -2.21 -7.50
C ASN A 215 -6.93 -1.73 -6.14
N THR A 216 -7.64 -2.59 -5.40
CA THR A 216 -8.15 -2.25 -4.07
C THR A 216 -7.03 -1.99 -3.07
N ILE A 217 -5.99 -2.84 -3.06
CA ILE A 217 -4.79 -2.67 -2.25
C ILE A 217 -4.12 -1.34 -2.55
N ARG A 218 -3.92 -1.00 -3.83
CA ARG A 218 -3.39 0.30 -4.24
C ARG A 218 -4.25 1.43 -3.70
N PHE A 219 -5.55 1.39 -3.98
CA PHE A 219 -6.47 2.44 -3.56
C PHE A 219 -6.43 2.69 -2.04
N VAL A 220 -6.50 1.63 -1.24
CA VAL A 220 -6.55 1.75 0.22
C VAL A 220 -5.19 2.10 0.83
N LEU A 221 -4.10 1.49 0.35
CA LEU A 221 -2.78 1.62 0.98
C LEU A 221 -1.92 2.75 0.39
N LYS A 222 -2.30 3.38 -0.73
CA LYS A 222 -1.45 4.38 -1.42
C LYS A 222 -0.93 5.45 -0.49
N LYS A 223 -1.83 6.07 0.28
CA LYS A 223 -1.48 7.16 1.19
C LYS A 223 -0.52 6.68 2.27
N HIS A 224 -0.89 5.63 3.00
CA HIS A 224 -0.06 5.08 4.08
C HIS A 224 1.34 4.69 3.59
N VAL A 225 1.44 3.95 2.48
CA VAL A 225 2.76 3.56 1.94
C VAL A 225 3.56 4.78 1.48
N THR A 226 2.91 5.76 0.86
CA THR A 226 3.58 7.03 0.47
C THR A 226 4.14 7.74 1.70
N ASP A 227 3.31 7.89 2.75
CA ASP A 227 3.68 8.55 4.00
C ASP A 227 4.79 7.78 4.74
N LYS A 228 4.74 6.43 4.78
CA LYS A 228 5.77 5.58 5.39
C LYS A 228 7.11 5.68 4.65
N VAL A 229 7.06 5.70 3.32
CA VAL A 229 8.26 5.68 2.48
C VAL A 229 8.94 7.04 2.48
N LEU A 230 8.18 8.11 2.27
CA LEU A 230 8.69 9.48 2.21
C LEU A 230 8.91 10.10 3.60
N GLY A 231 8.03 9.80 4.56
CA GLY A 231 8.03 10.39 5.90
C GLY A 231 7.44 11.79 5.96
N GLU A 232 7.64 12.62 4.93
CA GLU A 232 7.16 14.00 4.86
C GLU A 232 6.66 14.32 3.43
N ASP A 233 5.61 15.15 3.30
CA ASP A 233 5.21 15.71 2.00
C ASP A 233 6.12 16.92 1.69
N LEU A 234 6.83 16.88 0.56
CA LEU A 234 7.71 17.98 0.14
C LEU A 234 6.96 19.31 0.01
N CYS A 235 5.64 19.28 -0.24
CA CYS A 235 4.83 20.49 -0.34
C CYS A 235 4.72 21.23 1.00
N ASP A 236 4.89 20.53 2.13
CA ASP A 236 4.80 21.10 3.47
C ASP A 236 6.12 21.70 3.94
N LEU A 237 7.25 21.29 3.34
CA LEU A 237 8.57 21.78 3.69
C LEU A 237 8.82 23.25 3.30
N PRO A 238 9.68 23.97 4.05
CA PRO A 238 10.27 25.22 3.58
C PRO A 238 11.16 24.98 2.36
N SER A 239 11.15 25.87 1.36
CA SER A 239 11.91 25.67 0.10
C SER A 239 13.41 25.38 0.34
N ARG A 240 14.01 26.03 1.33
CA ARG A 240 15.41 25.83 1.73
C ARG A 240 15.75 24.42 2.23
N ASP A 241 14.76 23.67 2.70
CA ASP A 241 14.95 22.34 3.31
C ASP A 241 14.71 21.21 2.29
N ILE A 242 14.07 21.52 1.14
CA ILE A 242 13.72 20.55 0.09
C ILE A 242 14.95 19.81 -0.44
N GLY A 243 16.04 20.53 -0.75
CA GLY A 243 17.26 19.92 -1.27
C GLY A 243 17.86 18.87 -0.30
N ASN A 244 17.99 19.22 0.97
CA ASN A 244 18.50 18.32 2.01
C ASN A 244 17.58 17.10 2.20
N TYR A 245 16.26 17.31 2.13
CA TYR A 245 15.29 16.22 2.19
C TYR A 245 15.49 15.23 1.02
N ILE A 246 15.63 15.75 -0.21
CA ILE A 246 15.84 14.93 -1.42
C ILE A 246 17.11 14.07 -1.28
N ASP A 247 18.21 14.66 -0.82
CA ASP A 247 19.47 13.93 -0.63
C ASP A 247 19.32 12.82 0.42
N LYS A 248 18.66 13.12 1.54
CA LYS A 248 18.38 12.17 2.62
C LYS A 248 17.53 10.98 2.13
N ILE A 249 16.42 11.25 1.43
CA ILE A 249 15.48 10.21 1.03
C ILE A 249 16.04 9.34 -0.10
N ILE A 250 16.73 9.93 -1.08
CA ILE A 250 17.38 9.16 -2.15
C ILE A 250 18.54 8.34 -1.58
N GLY A 251 19.35 8.92 -0.67
CA GLY A 251 20.42 8.22 0.03
C GLY A 251 19.92 6.97 0.76
N LYS A 252 18.84 7.10 1.54
CA LYS A 252 18.19 6.00 2.27
C LYS A 252 17.91 4.79 1.36
N TYR A 253 17.33 5.00 0.18
CA TYR A 253 16.93 3.91 -0.71
C TYR A 253 18.05 3.42 -1.65
N LYS A 254 19.09 4.23 -1.88
CA LYS A 254 20.31 3.76 -2.56
C LYS A 254 21.13 2.80 -1.69
N GLU A 255 21.27 3.08 -0.40
CA GLU A 255 22.09 2.28 0.52
C GLU A 255 21.51 0.89 0.80
N VAL A 256 20.18 0.77 0.80
CA VAL A 256 19.47 -0.49 1.11
C VAL A 256 19.38 -1.43 -0.11
N PHE A 257 19.98 -1.06 -1.26
CA PHE A 257 19.87 -1.79 -2.54
C PHE A 257 18.41 -2.10 -2.95
N ASN A 258 17.45 -1.31 -2.49
CA ASN A 258 16.03 -1.48 -2.85
C ASN A 258 15.74 -0.74 -4.16
N TYR A 259 16.34 -1.24 -5.25
CA TYR A 259 16.19 -0.66 -6.58
C TYR A 259 14.73 -0.68 -7.06
N ASN A 260 13.95 -1.66 -6.59
CA ASN A 260 12.54 -1.82 -6.93
C ASN A 260 11.63 -0.72 -6.38
N ILE A 261 12.02 -0.01 -5.31
CA ILE A 261 11.26 1.12 -4.75
C ILE A 261 11.87 2.48 -5.09
N LEU A 262 13.18 2.53 -5.33
CA LEU A 262 13.92 3.78 -5.58
C LEU A 262 13.37 4.52 -6.79
N TRP A 263 12.99 3.81 -7.86
CA TRP A 263 12.41 4.45 -9.05
C TRP A 263 11.08 5.15 -8.75
N GLN A 264 10.19 4.49 -8.00
CA GLN A 264 8.88 5.00 -7.61
C GLN A 264 9.05 6.18 -6.66
N VAL A 265 9.98 6.09 -5.70
CA VAL A 265 10.33 7.20 -4.80
C VAL A 265 10.78 8.41 -5.61
N ARG A 266 11.70 8.23 -6.57
CA ARG A 266 12.14 9.31 -7.47
C ARG A 266 10.97 9.96 -8.20
N MET A 267 10.05 9.14 -8.76
CA MET A 267 8.90 9.65 -9.50
C MET A 267 7.91 10.41 -8.62
N ILE A 268 7.62 9.91 -7.43
CA ILE A 268 6.71 10.58 -6.50
C ILE A 268 7.31 11.89 -6.00
N ILE A 269 8.62 11.97 -5.76
CA ILE A 269 9.29 13.21 -5.37
C ILE A 269 9.18 14.26 -6.50
N VAL A 270 9.49 13.88 -7.75
CA VAL A 270 9.30 14.80 -8.89
C VAL A 270 7.83 15.23 -9.00
N ALA A 271 6.90 14.33 -8.72
CA ALA A 271 5.48 14.64 -8.68
C ALA A 271 5.12 15.70 -7.65
N GLN A 272 5.62 15.58 -6.42
CA GLN A 272 5.40 16.56 -5.37
C GLN A 272 6.06 17.90 -5.70
N LEU A 273 7.25 17.90 -6.33
CA LEU A 273 7.87 19.13 -6.84
C LEU A 273 7.00 19.83 -7.90
N CYS A 274 6.26 19.08 -8.72
CA CYS A 274 5.31 19.65 -9.69
C CYS A 274 4.04 20.24 -9.05
N ARG A 275 3.74 19.88 -7.80
CA ARG A 275 2.65 20.46 -6.98
C ARG A 275 3.12 21.62 -6.11
N ASN A 276 4.43 21.75 -5.92
CA ASN A 276 5.00 22.69 -4.99
C ASN A 276 4.99 24.12 -5.57
N THR A 277 4.24 25.02 -4.92
CA THR A 277 4.08 26.42 -5.31
C THR A 277 5.13 27.35 -4.70
N LYS A 278 5.98 26.84 -3.80
CA LYS A 278 7.01 27.59 -3.09
C LYS A 278 8.35 27.62 -3.83
N ILE A 279 8.45 26.89 -4.95
CA ILE A 279 9.65 26.82 -5.79
C ILE A 279 9.37 27.34 -7.20
N ASP A 280 10.35 28.02 -7.78
CA ASP A 280 10.30 28.43 -9.18
C ASP A 280 10.73 27.30 -10.14
N ASP A 281 10.72 27.58 -11.44
CA ASP A 281 11.09 26.59 -12.46
C ASP A 281 12.59 26.26 -12.45
N ASP A 282 13.45 27.19 -12.02
CA ASP A 282 14.91 26.96 -11.94
C ASP A 282 15.24 26.03 -10.76
N GLU A 283 14.67 26.31 -9.58
CA GLU A 283 14.75 25.44 -8.40
C GLU A 283 14.16 24.04 -8.69
N PHE A 284 13.00 23.99 -9.37
CA PHE A 284 12.42 22.72 -9.81
C PHE A 284 13.39 21.92 -10.68
N ASN A 285 13.97 22.55 -11.71
CA ASN A 285 14.89 21.87 -12.63
C ASN A 285 16.15 21.40 -11.90
N GLU A 286 16.70 22.18 -10.96
CA GLU A 286 17.84 21.77 -10.14
C GLU A 286 17.51 20.51 -9.32
N PHE A 287 16.39 20.52 -8.60
CA PHE A 287 15.98 19.38 -7.77
C PHE A 287 15.63 18.15 -8.61
N ALA A 288 14.88 18.32 -9.69
CA ALA A 288 14.51 17.22 -10.59
C ALA A 288 15.74 16.58 -11.24
N SER A 289 16.76 17.37 -11.62
CA SER A 289 18.04 16.85 -12.13
C SER A 289 18.85 16.09 -11.10
N LYS A 290 18.76 16.42 -9.80
CA LYS A 290 19.38 15.62 -8.73
C LYS A 290 18.69 14.27 -8.56
N ILE A 291 17.38 14.21 -8.79
CA ILE A 291 16.56 13.01 -8.64
C ILE A 291 16.74 12.05 -9.83
N VAL A 292 16.75 12.60 -11.05
CA VAL A 292 16.82 11.84 -12.30
C VAL A 292 18.26 11.78 -12.81
N GLU A 293 18.90 10.63 -12.65
CA GLU A 293 20.23 10.36 -13.20
C GLU A 293 20.14 10.03 -14.70
N GLU A 294 21.17 10.40 -15.49
CA GLU A 294 21.25 9.98 -16.90
C GLU A 294 21.18 8.44 -17.00
N GLY A 295 20.18 7.91 -17.74
CA GLY A 295 20.02 6.48 -18.01
C GLY A 295 19.04 5.72 -17.12
N THR A 296 18.42 6.36 -16.13
CA THR A 296 17.27 5.74 -15.45
C THR A 296 16.06 5.83 -16.37
N GLY A 297 15.47 4.71 -16.77
CA GLY A 297 14.23 4.64 -17.56
C GLY A 297 14.29 5.23 -18.99
N ASN A 298 13.51 4.68 -19.92
CA ASN A 298 13.35 5.26 -21.26
C ASN A 298 12.19 6.27 -21.28
N ALA A 299 12.25 7.26 -22.18
CA ALA A 299 11.19 8.28 -22.33
C ALA A 299 9.74 7.72 -22.37
N PRO A 300 9.44 6.58 -23.03
CA PRO A 300 8.09 6.01 -23.02
C PRO A 300 7.57 5.57 -21.64
N HIS A 301 8.45 5.15 -20.72
CA HIS A 301 8.03 4.77 -19.36
C HIS A 301 7.63 5.99 -18.54
N TYR A 302 8.33 7.10 -18.70
CA TYR A 302 8.04 8.35 -17.99
C TYR A 302 6.71 8.98 -18.41
N GLU A 303 6.45 9.09 -19.71
CA GLU A 303 5.18 9.63 -20.21
C GLU A 303 3.98 8.82 -19.69
N LYS A 304 4.08 7.47 -19.71
CA LYS A 304 3.04 6.60 -19.15
C LYS A 304 2.81 6.84 -17.66
N PHE A 305 3.87 6.97 -16.87
CA PHE A 305 3.77 7.28 -15.44
C PHE A 305 3.06 8.62 -15.23
N ILE A 306 3.50 9.68 -15.94
CA ILE A 306 2.94 11.03 -15.80
C ILE A 306 1.44 11.05 -16.11
N ASP A 307 1.02 10.40 -17.20
CA ASP A 307 -0.40 10.35 -17.60
C ASP A 307 -1.27 9.62 -16.56
N LYS A 308 -0.76 8.53 -15.99
CA LYS A 308 -1.47 7.76 -14.94
C LYS A 308 -1.52 8.54 -13.63
N TYR A 309 -0.42 9.16 -13.24
CA TYR A 309 -0.35 10.02 -12.07
C TYR A 309 -1.33 11.20 -12.20
N GLN A 310 -1.38 11.85 -13.37
CA GLN A 310 -2.36 12.91 -13.66
C GLN A 310 -3.79 12.41 -13.49
N THR A 311 -4.13 11.26 -14.08
CA THR A 311 -5.47 10.67 -13.95
C THR A 311 -5.86 10.48 -12.48
N ARG A 312 -4.92 10.03 -11.65
CA ARG A 312 -5.15 9.87 -10.21
C ARG A 312 -5.33 11.22 -9.49
N MET A 313 -4.47 12.20 -9.78
CA MET A 313 -4.61 13.55 -9.20
C MET A 313 -5.94 14.21 -9.56
N ASP A 314 -6.45 13.98 -10.78
CA ASP A 314 -7.76 14.47 -11.20
C ASP A 314 -8.91 13.85 -10.37
N ILE A 315 -8.84 12.54 -10.08
CA ILE A 315 -9.79 11.84 -9.22
C ILE A 315 -9.72 12.39 -7.78
N GLU A 316 -8.50 12.61 -7.27
CA GLU A 316 -8.25 13.15 -5.93
C GLU A 316 -8.48 14.67 -5.83
N LYS A 317 -8.77 15.35 -6.96
CA LYS A 317 -8.94 16.81 -7.08
C LYS A 317 -7.73 17.60 -6.58
N ILE A 318 -6.54 17.07 -6.82
CA ILE A 318 -5.27 17.71 -6.46
C ILE A 318 -4.72 18.45 -7.68
N THR A 319 -4.41 19.74 -7.54
CA THR A 319 -3.79 20.51 -8.62
C THR A 319 -2.31 20.12 -8.80
N PHE A 320 -1.90 19.95 -10.04
CA PHE A 320 -0.58 19.44 -10.42
C PHE A 320 -0.11 20.08 -11.73
N ASN A 321 1.10 20.62 -11.76
CA ASN A 321 1.66 21.26 -12.96
C ASN A 321 2.31 20.20 -13.88
N ILE A 322 1.48 19.51 -14.66
CA ILE A 322 1.93 18.47 -15.60
C ILE A 322 2.88 19.01 -16.68
N GLU A 323 2.68 20.24 -17.15
CA GLU A 323 3.52 20.81 -18.20
C GLU A 323 4.94 21.07 -17.70
N ARG A 324 5.11 21.52 -16.45
CA ARG A 324 6.43 21.61 -15.81
C ARG A 324 7.15 20.26 -15.81
N TRP A 325 6.46 19.17 -15.45
CA TRP A 325 7.02 17.82 -15.51
C TRP A 325 7.43 17.42 -16.94
N ARG A 326 6.49 17.50 -17.89
CA ARG A 326 6.73 17.11 -19.29
C ARG A 326 7.83 17.93 -19.95
N GLN A 327 7.96 19.21 -19.63
CA GLN A 327 9.02 20.06 -20.16
C GLN A 327 10.40 19.61 -19.67
N PHE A 328 10.54 19.30 -18.38
CA PHE A 328 11.80 18.79 -17.83
C PHE A 328 12.24 17.49 -18.51
N TYR A 329 11.36 16.49 -18.63
CA TYR A 329 11.71 15.22 -19.28
C TYR A 329 11.99 15.39 -20.77
N ARG A 330 11.22 16.21 -21.49
CA ARG A 330 11.53 16.54 -22.89
C ARG A 330 12.91 17.16 -23.04
N ASN A 331 13.39 17.93 -22.08
CA ASN A 331 14.74 18.51 -22.11
C ASN A 331 15.83 17.49 -21.76
N GLN A 332 15.58 16.61 -20.79
CA GLN A 332 16.55 15.58 -20.36
C GLN A 332 16.78 14.49 -21.43
N PHE A 333 15.72 14.04 -22.09
CA PHE A 333 15.76 12.91 -23.04
C PHE A 333 15.78 13.33 -24.51
N LYS A 334 16.08 14.60 -24.81
CA LYS A 334 16.33 15.05 -26.18
C LYS A 334 17.45 14.21 -26.79
N PRO A 335 17.28 13.66 -28.01
CA PRO A 335 18.41 13.07 -28.71
C PRO A 335 19.50 14.13 -28.84
N ARG A 336 20.69 13.86 -28.28
CA ARG A 336 21.86 14.71 -28.53
C ARG A 336 22.14 14.62 -30.03
N LEU A 337 21.92 15.73 -30.74
CA LEU A 337 22.18 15.88 -32.17
C LEU A 337 23.65 15.66 -32.51
#